data_AF-A0A0S8AGC3-F1
#
_entry.id   AF-A0A0S8AGC3-F1
#
_cell.length_a   1.000
_cell.length_b   1.000
_cell.length_c   1.000
_cell.angle_alpha   90.00
_cell.angle_beta   90.00
_cell.angle_gamma   90.00
#
_symmetry.space_group_name_H-M   'P 1'
#
loop_
_entity.id
_entity.type
_entity.pdbx_description
1 polymer ?
#
loop_
_entity_poly.entity_id
_entity_poly.type
_entity_poly.pdbx_seq_one_letter_code
_entity_poly.pdbx_strand_id
1 'polypeptide(L)'
;MRKLLEKHKGEEMDAIDKVRMMAELSHDHCSLNHGPGISNENIPAADYIVMLFGYKETEHKEIAVRELIIPVCIECVLALKGEEWTLLFCFECTESRWVCRKLARNKYRHHILWLRGCPDCTNEFGGLYFTDVPSCGSIAHLAVNEMRIAV
;
A
#
# COMPACT_ATOMS: atom_id res chain seq x y z
N MET A 1 46.66 -2.54 7.88
CA MET A 1 45.66 -2.37 8.96
C MET A 1 44.83 -1.08 8.81
N ARG A 2 44.37 -0.74 7.58
CA ARG A 2 43.63 0.50 7.27
C ARG A 2 42.38 0.24 6.41
N LYS A 3 41.59 -0.80 6.71
CA LYS A 3 40.43 -1.17 5.87
C LYS A 3 39.16 -1.62 6.63
N LEU A 4 38.97 -1.24 7.89
CA LEU A 4 37.82 -1.71 8.67
C LEU A 4 37.09 -0.63 9.49
N LEU A 5 37.10 0.64 9.07
CA LEU A 5 36.46 1.73 9.82
C LEU A 5 35.56 2.68 9.01
N GLU A 6 34.94 2.22 7.91
CA GLU A 6 34.00 3.07 7.15
C GLU A 6 32.72 2.35 6.73
N LYS A 7 31.99 1.70 7.65
CA LYS A 7 30.67 1.15 7.30
C LYS A 7 29.61 1.17 8.40
N HIS A 8 29.56 2.25 9.18
CA HIS A 8 28.36 2.60 9.95
C HIS A 8 28.09 4.10 9.80
N LYS A 9 27.72 4.52 8.57
CA LYS A 9 26.86 5.69 8.43
C LYS A 9 25.51 5.25 8.96
N GLY A 10 25.04 5.89 10.02
CA GLY A 10 23.74 5.62 10.62
C GLY A 10 22.67 5.59 9.56
N GLU A 11 21.97 4.47 9.47
CA GLU A 11 20.72 4.37 8.73
C GLU A 11 19.72 5.26 9.49
N GLU A 12 19.46 6.43 8.93
CA GLU A 12 18.39 7.31 9.38
C GLU A 12 17.09 6.51 9.27
N MET A 13 16.41 6.30 10.40
CA MET A 13 15.18 5.51 10.46
C MET A 13 14.14 6.09 9.49
N ASP A 14 13.74 5.27 8.52
CA ASP A 14 12.83 5.65 7.44
C ASP A 14 11.50 6.15 8.00
N ALA A 15 10.84 7.08 7.30
CA ALA A 15 9.55 7.63 7.70
C ALA A 15 8.51 6.51 7.90
N ILE A 16 8.57 5.47 7.06
CA ILE A 16 7.69 4.31 7.15
C ILE A 16 7.92 3.52 8.44
N ASP A 17 9.18 3.38 8.88
CA ASP A 17 9.51 2.65 10.11
C ASP A 17 9.03 3.40 11.36
N LYS A 18 9.06 4.74 11.35
CA LYS A 18 8.49 5.56 12.43
C LYS A 18 6.98 5.36 12.55
N VAL A 19 6.26 5.38 11.42
CA VAL A 19 4.80 5.18 11.37
C VAL A 19 4.41 3.81 11.90
N ARG A 20 5.15 2.77 11.50
CA ARG A 20 4.93 1.40 11.99
C ARG A 20 5.07 1.28 13.50
N MET A 21 6.09 1.91 14.08
CA MET A 21 6.30 1.88 15.52
C MET A 21 5.19 2.58 16.31
N MET A 22 4.42 3.46 15.66
CA MET A 22 3.30 4.17 16.27
C MET A 22 1.94 3.49 16.08
N ALA A 23 1.86 2.43 15.28
CA ALA A 23 0.59 1.82 14.90
C ALA A 23 0.22 0.67 15.86
N GLU A 24 -0.90 0.80 16.57
CA GLU A 24 -1.41 -0.19 17.53
C GLU A 24 -2.40 -1.18 16.87
N LEU A 25 -1.94 -2.39 16.55
CA LEU A 25 -2.76 -3.42 15.88
C LEU A 25 -3.81 -4.12 16.75
N SER A 26 -3.68 -4.04 18.08
CA SER A 26 -4.39 -4.93 19.02
C SER A 26 -5.92 -4.82 19.02
N HIS A 27 -6.46 -3.73 18.45
CA HIS A 27 -7.90 -3.50 18.34
C HIS A 27 -8.34 -3.17 16.91
N ASP A 28 -7.42 -3.26 15.95
CA ASP A 28 -7.69 -2.94 14.56
C ASP A 28 -8.24 -4.14 13.79
N HIS A 29 -9.07 -3.82 12.81
CA HIS A 29 -9.70 -4.79 11.93
C HIS A 29 -9.31 -4.50 10.48
N CYS A 30 -9.26 -5.54 9.66
CA CYS A 30 -8.88 -5.41 8.26
C CYS A 30 -9.83 -4.45 7.53
N SER A 31 -9.29 -3.41 6.91
CA SER A 31 -10.06 -2.39 6.20
C SER A 31 -10.24 -2.69 4.71
N LEU A 32 -9.71 -3.82 4.22
CA LEU A 32 -9.92 -4.23 2.84
C LEU A 32 -11.24 -4.96 2.65
N ASN A 33 -11.75 -4.95 1.42
CA ASN A 33 -13.00 -5.60 1.06
C ASN A 33 -12.79 -7.11 0.91
N HIS A 34 -13.50 -7.94 1.68
CA HIS A 34 -13.43 -9.41 1.62
C HIS A 34 -14.55 -10.03 0.77
N GLY A 35 -15.36 -9.22 0.11
CA GLY A 35 -16.50 -9.64 -0.68
C GLY A 35 -17.84 -9.42 0.02
N PRO A 36 -18.94 -9.70 -0.70
CA PRO A 36 -20.29 -9.40 -0.22
C PRO A 36 -20.65 -10.22 1.02
N GLY A 37 -21.28 -9.58 2.01
CA GLY A 37 -21.79 -10.23 3.21
C GLY A 37 -20.74 -10.53 4.29
N ILE A 38 -19.48 -10.13 4.08
CA ILE A 38 -18.43 -10.26 5.08
C ILE A 38 -18.23 -8.91 5.77
N SER A 39 -18.51 -8.84 7.07
CA SER A 39 -18.19 -7.67 7.88
C SER A 39 -16.72 -7.71 8.29
N ASN A 40 -16.04 -6.58 8.05
CA ASN A 40 -14.65 -6.38 8.43
C ASN A 40 -14.46 -6.34 9.96
N GLU A 41 -15.50 -6.00 10.72
CA GLU A 41 -15.47 -5.88 12.19
C GLU A 41 -15.10 -7.16 12.95
N ASN A 42 -15.00 -8.29 12.26
CA ASN A 42 -14.64 -9.59 12.85
C ASN A 42 -13.32 -10.15 12.31
N ILE A 43 -12.61 -9.40 11.46
CA ILE A 43 -11.38 -9.87 10.83
C ILE A 43 -10.21 -9.06 11.41
N PRO A 44 -9.44 -9.63 12.36
CA PRO A 44 -8.36 -8.89 13.02
C PRO A 44 -7.27 -8.50 12.02
N ALA A 45 -6.74 -7.30 12.19
CA ALA A 45 -5.57 -6.85 11.47
C ALA A 45 -4.32 -7.61 11.93
N ALA A 46 -3.44 -7.93 11.00
CA ALA A 46 -2.16 -8.60 11.22
C ALA A 46 -0.96 -7.73 10.80
N ASP A 47 -1.17 -6.78 9.90
CA ASP A 47 -0.16 -5.81 9.45
C ASP A 47 -0.85 -4.54 8.90
N TYR A 48 -0.08 -3.57 8.41
CA TYR A 48 -0.56 -2.38 7.72
C TYR A 48 0.02 -2.28 6.30
N ILE A 49 -0.80 -1.82 5.36
CA ILE A 49 -0.31 -1.22 4.12
C ILE A 49 -0.12 0.26 4.38
N VAL A 50 1.10 0.77 4.18
CA VAL A 50 1.41 2.19 4.31
C VAL A 50 1.72 2.76 2.93
N MET A 51 0.97 3.78 2.52
CA MET A 51 1.19 4.53 1.29
C MET A 51 1.38 6.01 1.61
N LEU A 52 2.55 6.52 1.27
CA LEU A 52 2.85 7.96 1.30
C LEU A 52 2.31 8.61 0.02
N PHE A 53 1.32 9.49 0.13
CA PHE A 53 0.81 10.23 -1.03
C PHE A 53 0.97 11.74 -0.80
N GLY A 54 1.55 12.44 -1.77
CA GLY A 54 1.74 13.87 -1.69
C GLY A 54 1.37 14.59 -2.98
N TYR A 55 1.06 15.88 -2.85
CA TYR A 55 0.89 16.79 -3.98
C TYR A 55 2.08 17.73 -4.08
N LYS A 56 2.52 17.95 -5.33
CA LYS A 56 3.47 19.00 -5.67
C LYS A 56 2.69 20.30 -5.86
N GLU A 57 2.94 21.31 -5.02
CA GLU A 57 2.34 22.64 -5.21
C GLU A 57 3.04 23.40 -6.35
N THR A 58 4.32 23.08 -6.60
CA THR A 58 5.13 23.53 -7.74
C THR A 58 6.12 22.43 -8.14
N GLU A 59 6.76 22.52 -9.32
CA GLU A 59 7.76 21.52 -9.78
C GLU A 59 8.87 21.25 -8.76
N HIS A 60 9.13 22.18 -7.84
CA HIS A 60 10.27 22.16 -6.91
C HIS A 60 9.86 22.09 -5.43
N LYS A 61 8.57 21.93 -5.10
CA LYS A 61 8.09 21.94 -3.71
C LYS A 61 7.00 20.89 -3.48
N GLU A 62 7.37 19.81 -2.80
CA GLU A 62 6.44 18.87 -2.16
C GLU A 62 5.94 19.50 -0.86
N ILE A 63 4.61 19.60 -0.67
CA ILE A 63 4.06 20.38 0.46
C ILE A 63 3.24 19.57 1.46
N ALA A 64 2.83 18.35 1.16
CA ALA A 64 2.32 17.48 2.21
C ALA A 64 2.43 16.04 1.77
N VAL A 65 3.28 15.27 2.45
CA VAL A 65 3.16 13.82 2.42
C VAL A 65 2.06 13.49 3.41
N ARG A 66 0.90 13.06 2.91
CA ARG A 66 -0.12 12.43 3.74
C ARG A 66 0.14 10.94 3.74
N GLU A 67 0.02 10.34 4.91
CA GLU A 67 0.23 8.91 5.10
C GLU A 67 -1.13 8.25 5.10
N LEU A 68 -1.32 7.26 4.22
CA LEU A 68 -2.46 6.37 4.24
C LEU A 68 -2.03 5.06 4.88
N ILE A 69 -2.64 4.73 6.02
CA ILE A 69 -2.36 3.51 6.78
C ILE A 69 -3.62 2.66 6.72
N ILE A 70 -3.50 1.45 6.15
CA ILE A 70 -4.62 0.53 5.95
C ILE A 70 -4.33 -0.74 6.75
N PRO A 71 -5.05 -1.03 7.84
CA PRO A 71 -4.92 -2.30 8.55
C PRO A 71 -5.37 -3.45 7.65
N VAL A 72 -4.60 -4.53 7.64
CA VAL A 72 -4.83 -5.70 6.78
C VAL A 72 -4.69 -7.00 7.56
N CYS A 73 -5.59 -7.94 7.30
CA CYS A 73 -5.51 -9.29 7.85
C CYS A 73 -4.45 -10.13 7.15
N ILE A 74 -4.11 -11.27 7.74
CA ILE A 74 -3.11 -12.20 7.19
C ILE A 74 -3.49 -12.71 5.79
N GLU A 75 -4.78 -12.94 5.52
CA GLU A 75 -5.23 -13.43 4.20
C GLU A 75 -4.99 -12.39 3.10
N CYS A 76 -5.29 -11.12 3.39
CA CYS A 76 -5.02 -10.02 2.47
C CYS A 76 -3.52 -9.83 2.21
N VAL A 77 -2.68 -9.95 3.26
CA VAL A 77 -1.22 -9.90 3.12
C VAL A 77 -0.71 -11.00 2.21
N LEU A 78 -1.19 -12.23 2.39
CA LEU A 78 -0.82 -13.37 1.56
C LEU A 78 -1.31 -13.20 0.11
N ALA A 79 -2.53 -12.69 -0.08
CA ALA A 79 -3.06 -12.39 -1.41
C ALA A 79 -2.22 -11.34 -2.16
N LEU A 80 -1.75 -10.29 -1.46
CA LEU A 80 -0.89 -9.25 -2.04
C LEU A 80 0.52 -9.73 -2.38
N LYS A 81 1.07 -10.69 -1.63
CA LYS A 81 2.37 -11.31 -1.92
C LYS A 81 2.29 -12.32 -3.07
N GLY A 82 1.09 -12.78 -3.42
CA GLY A 82 0.85 -13.71 -4.51
C GLY A 82 0.70 -13.02 -5.87
N GLU A 83 0.78 -13.82 -6.94
CA GLU A 83 0.61 -13.34 -8.32
C GLU A 83 -0.83 -13.51 -8.84
N GLU A 84 -1.75 -13.93 -7.99
CA GLU A 84 -3.13 -14.26 -8.36
C GLU A 84 -4.05 -13.05 -8.36
N TRP A 85 -3.74 -12.06 -7.52
CA TRP A 85 -4.62 -10.94 -7.22
C TRP A 85 -3.92 -9.60 -7.42
N THR A 86 -4.71 -8.61 -7.82
CA THR A 86 -4.33 -7.19 -7.76
C THR A 86 -5.37 -6.45 -6.94
N LEU A 87 -4.90 -5.66 -5.98
CA LEU A 87 -5.74 -4.77 -5.20
C LEU A 87 -5.90 -3.44 -5.94
N LEU A 88 -7.13 -3.01 -6.18
CA LEU A 88 -7.45 -1.64 -6.55
C LEU A 88 -7.87 -0.90 -5.29
N PHE A 89 -7.29 0.26 -5.02
CA PHE A 89 -7.62 1.09 -3.86
C PHE A 89 -7.95 2.51 -4.31
N CYS A 90 -9.07 3.08 -3.86
CA CYS A 90 -9.49 4.43 -4.20
C CYS A 90 -9.15 5.43 -3.10
N PHE A 91 -8.44 6.51 -3.43
CA PHE A 91 -8.13 7.55 -2.45
C PHE A 91 -9.31 8.43 -2.06
N GLU A 92 -10.34 8.56 -2.91
CA GLU A 92 -11.50 9.40 -2.63
C GLU A 92 -12.50 8.75 -1.67
N CYS A 93 -12.92 7.51 -1.93
CA CYS A 93 -13.87 6.81 -1.06
C CYS A 93 -13.22 5.84 -0.07
N THR A 94 -11.89 5.67 -0.12
CA THR A 94 -11.14 4.70 0.70
C THR A 94 -11.58 3.24 0.54
N GLU A 95 -12.36 2.95 -0.51
CA GLU A 95 -12.81 1.60 -0.83
C GLU A 95 -11.75 0.82 -1.61
N SER A 96 -11.79 -0.50 -1.44
CA SER A 96 -10.89 -1.43 -2.12
C SER A 96 -11.65 -2.50 -2.91
N ARG A 97 -11.02 -2.98 -3.99
CA ARG A 97 -11.54 -4.05 -4.85
C ARG A 97 -10.44 -5.00 -5.24
N TRP A 98 -10.75 -6.29 -5.25
CA TRP A 98 -9.82 -7.32 -5.71
C TRP A 98 -10.10 -7.74 -7.14
N VAL A 99 -9.04 -7.83 -7.93
CA VAL A 99 -9.08 -8.32 -9.30
C VAL A 99 -8.33 -9.64 -9.37
N CYS A 100 -9.04 -10.71 -9.72
CA CYS A 100 -8.42 -12.00 -10.04
C CYS A 100 -7.72 -11.89 -11.39
N ARG A 101 -6.38 -11.93 -11.41
CA ARG A 101 -5.60 -11.72 -12.63
C ARG A 101 -5.89 -12.77 -13.71
N LYS A 102 -6.18 -14.01 -13.30
CA LYS A 102 -6.51 -15.12 -14.21
C LYS A 102 -7.84 -14.93 -14.97
N LEU A 103 -8.79 -14.21 -14.37
CA LEU A 103 -10.12 -13.96 -14.95
C LEU A 103 -10.23 -12.57 -15.57
N ALA A 104 -9.25 -11.70 -15.31
CA ALA A 104 -9.25 -10.33 -15.79
C ALA A 104 -9.01 -10.26 -17.31
N ARG A 105 -9.76 -9.36 -17.96
CA ARG A 105 -9.57 -9.06 -19.38
C ARG A 105 -8.27 -8.30 -19.67
N ASN A 106 -7.82 -7.51 -18.69
CA ASN A 106 -6.57 -6.75 -18.75
C ASN A 106 -5.43 -7.50 -18.06
N LYS A 107 -4.20 -7.27 -18.53
CA LYS A 107 -2.99 -7.81 -17.91
C LYS A 107 -2.56 -6.94 -16.73
N TYR A 108 -3.07 -7.25 -15.54
CA TYR A 108 -2.59 -6.65 -14.29
C TYR A 108 -1.25 -7.25 -13.91
N ARG A 109 -0.22 -6.43 -13.75
CA ARG A 109 1.13 -6.87 -13.34
C ARG A 109 1.54 -6.43 -11.94
N HIS A 110 0.87 -5.39 -11.43
CA HIS A 110 1.20 -4.79 -10.15
C HIS A 110 0.35 -5.36 -9.02
N HIS A 111 0.91 -5.44 -7.81
CA HIS A 111 0.20 -5.96 -6.64
C HIS A 111 -0.90 -5.01 -6.17
N ILE A 112 -0.61 -3.71 -6.10
CA ILE A 112 -1.59 -2.68 -5.73
C ILE A 112 -1.62 -1.60 -6.81
N LEU A 113 -2.83 -1.20 -7.18
CA LEU A 113 -3.14 -0.07 -8.04
C LEU A 113 -3.93 0.96 -7.25
N TRP A 114 -3.36 2.14 -7.10
CA TRP A 114 -3.95 3.27 -6.39
C TRP A 114 -4.63 4.19 -7.38
N LEU A 115 -5.93 4.40 -7.19
CA LEU A 115 -6.77 5.25 -8.02
C LEU A 115 -6.98 6.57 -7.30
N ARG A 116 -6.76 7.69 -8.02
CA ARG A 116 -7.12 9.01 -7.48
C ARG A 116 -8.61 9.07 -7.15
N GLY A 117 -9.45 8.61 -8.07
CA GLY A 117 -10.88 8.38 -7.90
C GLY A 117 -11.29 7.12 -8.66
N CYS A 118 -12.25 6.36 -8.13
CA CYS A 118 -12.79 5.17 -8.81
C CYS A 118 -14.04 5.54 -9.63
N PRO A 119 -14.53 4.63 -10.49
CA PRO A 119 -15.70 4.92 -11.34
C PRO A 119 -16.98 5.31 -10.60
N ASP A 120 -17.09 4.98 -9.30
CA ASP A 120 -18.24 5.38 -8.48
C ASP A 120 -18.07 6.78 -7.87
N CYS A 121 -16.83 7.26 -7.71
CA CYS A 121 -16.54 8.59 -7.17
C CYS A 121 -16.53 9.66 -8.27
N THR A 122 -15.95 9.34 -9.42
CA THR A 122 -15.73 10.30 -10.51
C THR A 122 -15.80 9.62 -11.88
N ASN A 123 -16.26 10.39 -12.87
CA ASN A 123 -16.26 9.99 -14.28
C ASN A 123 -14.96 10.41 -15.02
N GLU A 124 -14.05 11.08 -14.33
CA GLU A 124 -12.79 11.57 -14.89
C GLU A 124 -11.59 10.76 -14.39
N PHE A 125 -10.64 10.49 -15.28
CA PHE A 125 -9.40 9.82 -14.89
C PHE A 125 -8.47 10.79 -14.14
N GLY A 126 -8.38 10.63 -12.82
CA GLY A 126 -7.54 11.47 -11.96
C GLY A 126 -6.10 10.97 -11.77
N GLY A 127 -5.69 9.91 -12.46
CA GLY A 127 -4.36 9.30 -12.32
C GLY A 127 -4.37 7.91 -11.66
N LEU A 128 -3.33 7.14 -12.01
CA LEU A 128 -3.09 5.78 -11.54
C LEU A 128 -1.66 5.68 -11.01
N TYR A 129 -1.52 5.16 -9.80
CA TYR A 129 -0.23 4.83 -9.20
C TYR A 129 -0.20 3.33 -8.90
N PHE A 130 0.99 2.78 -8.72
CA PHE A 130 1.12 1.36 -8.46
C PHE A 130 2.25 1.07 -7.50
N THR A 131 2.14 -0.12 -6.92
CA THR A 131 3.06 -0.63 -5.92
C THR A 131 3.22 -2.12 -6.10
N ASP A 132 4.47 -2.56 -6.02
CA ASP A 132 4.80 -3.97 -5.98
C ASP A 132 5.31 -4.35 -4.60
N VAL A 133 4.66 -5.35 -4.01
CA VAL A 133 5.07 -5.98 -2.77
C VAL A 133 6.21 -6.96 -3.07
N PRO A 134 7.40 -6.81 -2.46
CA PRO A 134 8.48 -7.76 -2.65
C PRO A 134 8.13 -9.13 -2.06
N SER A 135 8.55 -10.20 -2.75
CA SER A 135 8.33 -11.59 -2.32
C SER A 135 9.19 -12.03 -1.13
N CYS A 136 10.27 -11.28 -0.80
CA CYS A 136 11.20 -11.61 0.28
C CYS A 136 11.18 -10.53 1.37
N GLY A 137 10.68 -10.92 2.54
CA GLY A 137 10.59 -10.10 3.75
C GLY A 137 9.59 -10.75 4.71
N SER A 138 9.88 -10.71 6.01
CA SER A 138 8.99 -11.20 7.06
C SER A 138 7.55 -10.67 6.87
N ILE A 139 6.58 -11.28 7.54
CA ILE A 139 5.16 -10.87 7.51
C ILE A 139 4.99 -9.38 7.88
N ALA A 140 6.02 -8.72 8.45
CA ALA A 140 6.01 -7.35 8.96
C ALA A 140 6.51 -6.24 7.98
N HIS A 141 6.61 -6.49 6.66
CA HIS A 141 7.29 -5.55 5.75
C HIS A 141 6.53 -5.21 4.46
N LEU A 142 5.29 -4.75 4.54
CA LEU A 142 4.63 -4.04 3.43
C LEU A 142 4.94 -2.53 3.47
N ALA A 143 6.23 -2.17 3.36
CA ALA A 143 6.64 -0.77 3.13
C ALA A 143 6.65 -0.55 1.62
N VAL A 144 5.82 0.37 1.17
CA VAL A 144 5.69 0.68 -0.24
C VAL A 144 6.66 1.79 -0.58
N ASN A 145 7.81 1.42 -1.13
CA ASN A 145 8.77 2.38 -1.67
C ASN A 145 8.38 2.80 -3.09
N GLU A 146 8.25 4.11 -3.27
CA GLU A 146 8.16 4.86 -4.52
C GLU A 146 6.85 4.80 -5.31
N MET A 147 6.20 5.97 -5.35
CA MET A 147 5.11 6.31 -6.25
C MET A 147 5.65 6.43 -7.68
N ARG A 148 5.41 5.40 -8.50
CA ARG A 148 5.70 5.45 -9.95
C ARG A 148 4.42 5.82 -10.70
N ILE A 149 4.49 6.93 -11.43
CA ILE A 149 3.40 7.37 -12.31
C ILE A 149 3.40 6.43 -13.51
N ALA A 150 2.29 5.74 -13.75
CA ALA A 150 2.03 5.12 -15.04
C ALA A 150 1.52 6.22 -15.98
N VAL A 151 2.37 6.63 -16.94
CA VAL A 151 1.98 7.47 -18.09
C VAL A 151 1.50 6.55 -19.21
#